data_AF-A0A6J3MLA4-F1
#
_entry.id   AF-A0A6J3MLA4-F1
#
_cell.length_a   1.000
_cell.length_b   1.000
_cell.length_c   1.000
_cell.angle_alpha   90.00
_cell.angle_beta   90.00
_cell.angle_gamma   90.00
#
_symmetry.space_group_name_H-M   'P 1'
#
loop_
_entity.id
_entity.type
_entity.pdbx_description
1 polymer ?
#
loop_
_entity_poly.entity_id
_entity_poly.type
_entity_poly.pdbx_seq_one_letter_code
_entity_poly.pdbx_strand_id
1 'polypeptide(L)'
;MSTTTSLDEVETQLRAIISNLYVLVAQAHDFQGAATSQAMQAETSQLLSNLTTLSRSARHLPVSLPLEIIQYVESARNPDIYTREFVELVMRYNQQLSGRSTALAQFRDILAREIAGAIPEMEGVVAEVVGATKDGESAEASLR
;
A
#
# COMPACT_ATOMS: atom_id res chain seq x y z
N MET A 1 -28.94 -8.57 2.75
CA MET A 1 -27.81 -9.38 2.25
C MET A 1 -26.97 -8.45 1.37
N SER A 2 -25.90 -7.89 1.92
CA SER A 2 -25.02 -6.99 1.17
C SER A 2 -24.21 -7.85 0.20
N THR A 3 -24.55 -7.81 -1.08
CA THR A 3 -23.75 -8.41 -2.15
C THR A 3 -22.39 -7.72 -2.13
N THR A 4 -21.37 -8.41 -1.63
CA THR A 4 -19.99 -7.98 -1.70
C THR A 4 -19.60 -7.93 -3.17
N THR A 5 -19.63 -6.74 -3.77
CA THR A 5 -19.09 -6.52 -5.11
C THR A 5 -17.63 -6.95 -5.12
N SER A 6 -17.30 -7.88 -6.01
CA SER A 6 -15.94 -8.38 -6.16
C SER A 6 -15.13 -7.45 -7.06
N LEU A 7 -13.80 -7.50 -6.91
CA LEU A 7 -12.88 -6.80 -7.81
C LEU A 7 -13.08 -7.25 -9.27
N ASP A 8 -13.43 -8.52 -9.46
CA ASP A 8 -13.64 -9.16 -10.76
C ASP A 8 -14.89 -8.63 -11.49
N GLU A 9 -15.97 -8.35 -10.75
CA GLU A 9 -17.17 -7.70 -11.31
C GLU A 9 -16.85 -6.27 -11.79
N VAL A 10 -16.11 -5.51 -11.00
CA VAL A 10 -15.66 -4.15 -11.34
C VAL A 10 -14.73 -4.17 -12.55
N GLU A 11 -13.81 -5.13 -12.61
CA GLU A 11 -12.91 -5.32 -13.76
C GLU A 11 -13.69 -5.62 -15.04
N THR A 12 -14.67 -6.53 -14.97
CA THR A 12 -15.52 -6.88 -16.10
C THR A 12 -16.29 -5.65 -16.62
N GLN A 13 -16.83 -4.84 -15.72
CA GLN A 13 -17.53 -3.60 -16.08
C GLN A 13 -16.59 -2.57 -16.72
N LEU A 14 -15.36 -2.41 -16.20
CA LEU A 14 -14.33 -1.55 -16.78
C LEU A 14 -13.96 -1.99 -18.20
N ARG A 15 -13.75 -3.29 -18.43
CA ARG A 15 -13.48 -3.83 -19.78
C ARG A 15 -14.62 -3.56 -20.75
N ALA A 16 -15.86 -3.72 -20.31
CA ALA A 16 -17.03 -3.40 -21.12
C ALA A 16 -17.07 -1.92 -21.51
N ILE A 17 -16.77 -0.99 -20.59
CA ILE A 17 -16.70 0.45 -20.86
C ILE A 17 -15.62 0.76 -21.90
N ILE A 18 -14.41 0.22 -21.75
CA ILE A 18 -13.32 0.38 -22.71
C ILE A 18 -13.75 -0.11 -24.11
N SER A 19 -14.44 -1.26 -24.17
CA SER A 19 -14.96 -1.79 -25.43
C SER A 19 -16.00 -0.86 -26.08
N ASN A 20 -16.95 -0.30 -25.31
CA ASN A 20 -17.94 0.63 -25.86
C ASN A 20 -17.26 1.90 -26.41
N LEU A 21 -16.27 2.43 -25.70
CA LEU A 21 -15.49 3.59 -26.16
C LEU A 21 -14.76 3.30 -27.47
N TYR A 22 -14.14 2.12 -27.59
CA TYR A 22 -13.48 1.69 -28.82
C TYR A 22 -14.47 1.59 -29.98
N VAL A 23 -15.62 0.95 -29.77
CA VAL A 23 -16.66 0.80 -30.81
C VAL A 23 -17.20 2.16 -31.24
N LEU A 24 -17.45 3.08 -30.30
CA LEU A 24 -17.88 4.43 -30.61
C LEU A 24 -16.86 5.19 -31.46
N VAL A 25 -15.57 5.11 -31.13
CA VAL A 25 -14.51 5.73 -31.94
C VAL A 25 -14.47 5.13 -33.36
N ALA A 26 -14.59 3.80 -33.48
CA ALA A 26 -14.59 3.13 -34.77
C ALA A 26 -15.82 3.51 -35.63
N GLN A 27 -17.01 3.53 -35.03
CA GLN A 27 -18.25 3.91 -35.72
C GLN A 27 -18.28 5.40 -36.12
N ALA A 28 -17.68 6.27 -35.31
CA ALA A 28 -17.54 7.68 -35.63
C ALA A 28 -16.56 7.91 -36.80
N HIS A 29 -15.49 7.11 -36.87
CA HIS A 29 -14.55 7.13 -37.99
C HIS A 29 -15.20 6.64 -39.29
N ASP A 30 -15.91 5.51 -39.25
CA ASP A 30 -16.56 4.89 -40.41
C ASP A 30 -18.07 5.19 -40.46
N PHE A 31 -18.42 6.47 -40.46
CA PHE A 31 -19.82 6.87 -40.45
C PHE A 31 -20.52 6.61 -41.80
N GLN A 32 -21.48 5.68 -41.81
CA GLN A 32 -22.20 5.23 -43.01
C GLN A 32 -23.66 5.71 -43.04
N GLY A 33 -23.98 6.79 -42.32
CA GLY A 33 -25.32 7.41 -42.33
C GLY A 33 -26.24 6.92 -41.21
N ALA A 34 -27.53 6.74 -41.52
CA ALA A 34 -28.58 6.55 -40.52
C ALA A 34 -28.40 5.29 -39.64
N ALA A 35 -27.94 4.18 -40.23
CA ALA A 35 -27.67 2.95 -39.49
C ALA A 35 -26.56 3.13 -38.44
N THR A 36 -25.46 3.80 -38.81
CA THR A 36 -24.38 4.11 -37.87
C THR A 36 -24.83 5.08 -36.78
N SER A 37 -25.68 6.07 -37.12
CA SER A 37 -26.26 6.98 -36.12
C SER A 37 -27.10 6.25 -35.07
N GLN A 38 -27.94 5.32 -35.49
CA GLN A 38 -28.76 4.52 -34.57
C GLN A 38 -27.90 3.58 -33.70
N ALA A 39 -26.87 2.96 -34.29
CA ALA A 39 -25.91 2.14 -33.55
C ALA A 39 -25.15 2.96 -32.49
N MET A 40 -24.63 4.14 -32.84
CA MET A 40 -23.94 5.02 -31.89
C MET A 40 -24.84 5.49 -30.75
N GLN A 41 -26.13 5.75 -31.01
CA GLN A 41 -27.10 6.09 -29.94
C GLN A 41 -27.31 4.92 -28.96
N ALA A 42 -27.41 3.71 -29.49
CA ALA A 42 -27.50 2.49 -28.66
C ALA A 42 -26.22 2.30 -27.82
N GLU A 43 -25.04 2.45 -28.44
CA GLU A 43 -23.75 2.33 -27.75
C GLU A 43 -23.55 3.42 -26.68
N THR A 44 -23.97 4.66 -26.95
CA THR A 44 -23.92 5.75 -25.96
C THR A 44 -24.81 5.45 -24.76
N SER A 45 -26.01 4.90 -25.02
CA SER A 45 -26.95 4.50 -23.95
C SER A 45 -26.37 3.36 -23.11
N GLN A 46 -25.73 2.38 -23.76
CA GLN A 46 -25.06 1.26 -23.10
C GLN A 46 -23.87 1.73 -22.25
N LEU A 47 -23.04 2.64 -22.80
CA LEU A 47 -21.92 3.25 -22.09
C LEU A 47 -22.38 3.98 -20.82
N LEU A 48 -23.45 4.78 -20.92
CA LEU A 48 -24.01 5.51 -19.77
C LEU A 48 -24.52 4.55 -18.69
N SER A 49 -25.21 3.48 -19.10
CA SER A 49 -25.68 2.43 -18.19
C SER A 49 -24.51 1.75 -17.47
N ASN A 50 -23.45 1.39 -18.21
CA ASN A 50 -22.25 0.76 -17.67
C ASN A 50 -21.49 1.68 -16.70
N LEU A 51 -21.31 2.96 -17.04
CA LEU A 51 -20.67 3.96 -16.16
C LEU A 51 -21.46 4.18 -14.86
N THR A 52 -22.80 4.25 -14.96
CA THR A 52 -23.66 4.42 -13.78
C THR A 52 -23.59 3.21 -12.87
N THR A 53 -23.56 2.01 -13.46
CA THR A 53 -23.43 0.75 -12.72
C THR A 53 -22.07 0.67 -12.03
N LEU A 54 -20.98 0.95 -12.76
CA LEU A 54 -19.62 0.98 -12.22
C LEU A 54 -19.49 1.96 -11.05
N SER A 55 -20.02 3.18 -11.18
CA SER A 55 -20.00 4.19 -10.11
C SER A 55 -20.76 3.73 -8.85
N ARG A 56 -21.80 2.90 -8.99
CA ARG A 56 -22.51 2.31 -7.85
C ARG A 56 -21.72 1.14 -7.27
N SER A 57 -21.29 0.19 -8.10
CA SER A 57 -20.55 -1.00 -7.69
C SER A 57 -19.22 -0.66 -7.02
N ALA A 58 -18.44 0.26 -7.58
CA ALA A 58 -17.13 0.66 -7.05
C ALA A 58 -17.19 1.25 -5.63
N ARG A 59 -18.31 1.88 -5.23
CA ARG A 59 -18.48 2.42 -3.86
C ARG A 59 -18.55 1.34 -2.77
N HIS A 60 -18.83 0.10 -3.14
CA HIS A 60 -18.92 -1.02 -2.22
C HIS A 60 -17.63 -1.85 -2.17
N LEU A 61 -16.61 -1.46 -2.95
CA LEU A 61 -15.33 -2.14 -2.99
C LEU A 61 -14.54 -1.80 -1.70
N PRO A 62 -14.15 -2.79 -0.88
CA PRO A 62 -13.46 -2.55 0.39
C PRO A 62 -11.95 -2.33 0.16
N VAL A 63 -11.58 -1.38 -0.70
CA VAL A 63 -10.19 -1.11 -1.05
C VAL A 63 -9.83 0.32 -0.65
N SER A 64 -8.83 0.45 0.20
CA SER A 64 -8.17 1.73 0.50
C SER A 64 -6.87 1.78 -0.28
N LEU A 65 -6.69 2.84 -1.08
CA LEU A 65 -5.49 3.06 -1.87
C LEU A 65 -4.73 4.28 -1.32
N PRO A 66 -3.41 4.18 -1.12
CA PRO A 66 -2.55 5.34 -0.89
C PRO A 66 -2.66 6.35 -2.05
N LEU A 67 -2.62 7.64 -1.74
CA LEU A 67 -2.71 8.71 -2.74
C LEU A 67 -1.52 8.68 -3.71
N GLU A 68 -0.37 8.21 -3.24
CA GLU A 68 0.85 8.06 -4.02
C GLU A 68 0.65 7.10 -5.19
N ILE A 69 -0.17 6.04 -5.03
CA ILE A 69 -0.48 5.11 -6.12
C ILE A 69 -1.27 5.82 -7.24
N ILE A 70 -2.15 6.76 -6.90
CA ILE A 70 -2.92 7.53 -7.88
C ILE A 70 -1.96 8.34 -8.77
N GLN A 71 -0.95 8.97 -8.17
CA GLN A 71 0.07 9.75 -8.91
C GLN A 71 0.89 8.87 -9.87
N TYR A 72 1.16 7.60 -9.50
CA TYR A 72 1.86 6.66 -10.39
C TYR A 72 0.98 6.36 -11.62
N VAL A 73 -0.32 6.13 -11.43
CA VAL A 73 -1.25 5.89 -12.54
C VAL A 73 -1.41 7.13 -13.43
N GLU A 74 -1.55 8.33 -12.84
CA GLU A 74 -1.66 9.60 -13.58
C GLU A 74 -0.41 9.91 -14.42
N SER A 75 0.76 9.52 -13.94
CA SER A 75 2.04 9.66 -14.66
C SER A 75 2.35 8.50 -15.61
N ALA A 76 1.40 7.58 -15.82
CA ALA A 76 1.57 6.36 -16.63
C ALA A 76 2.74 5.47 -16.17
N ARG A 77 3.10 5.53 -14.88
CA ARG A 77 4.11 4.69 -14.24
C ARG A 77 3.46 3.43 -13.66
N ASN A 78 4.16 2.30 -13.72
CA ASN A 78 3.66 1.06 -13.13
C ASN A 78 3.51 1.21 -11.59
N PRO A 79 2.28 1.07 -11.02
CA PRO A 79 2.05 1.19 -9.57
C PRO A 79 2.77 0.11 -8.74
N ASP A 80 3.14 -1.03 -9.32
CA ASP A 80 3.92 -2.07 -8.61
C ASP A 80 5.27 -1.57 -8.11
N ILE A 81 5.80 -0.52 -8.77
CA ILE A 81 7.05 0.11 -8.36
C ILE A 81 6.89 0.78 -6.99
N TYR A 82 5.75 1.40 -6.69
CA TYR A 82 5.48 1.97 -5.37
C TYR A 82 5.52 0.88 -4.30
N THR A 83 4.86 -0.25 -4.54
CA THR A 83 4.86 -1.39 -3.61
C THR A 83 6.27 -1.92 -3.36
N ARG A 84 7.08 -2.06 -4.43
CA ARG A 84 8.49 -2.45 -4.32
C ARG A 84 9.29 -1.45 -3.48
N GLU A 85 9.20 -0.17 -3.80
CA GLU A 85 9.89 0.91 -3.08
C GLU A 85 9.47 0.97 -1.60
N PHE A 86 8.19 0.73 -1.31
CA PHE A 86 7.67 0.66 0.06
C PHE A 86 8.27 -0.50 0.84
N VAL A 87 8.31 -1.71 0.27
CA VAL A 87 8.94 -2.87 0.91
C VAL A 87 10.44 -2.61 1.14
N GLU A 88 11.14 -2.07 0.15
CA GLU A 88 12.56 -1.70 0.29
C GLU A 88 12.78 -0.66 1.39
N LEU A 89 11.90 0.33 1.51
CA LEU A 89 11.95 1.33 2.57
C LEU A 89 11.75 0.70 3.96
N VAL A 90 10.74 -0.15 4.12
CA VAL A 90 10.47 -0.85 5.38
C VAL A 90 11.64 -1.73 5.79
N MET A 91 12.24 -2.46 4.85
CA MET A 91 13.43 -3.28 5.11
C MET A 91 14.61 -2.44 5.58
N ARG A 92 14.92 -1.34 4.88
CA ARG A 92 16.00 -0.41 5.26
C ARG A 92 15.75 0.18 6.65
N TYR A 93 14.53 0.59 6.92
CA TYR A 93 14.18 1.17 8.22
C TYR A 93 14.30 0.16 9.36
N ASN A 94 13.84 -1.08 9.15
CA ASN A 94 13.99 -2.16 10.13
C ASN A 94 15.47 -2.46 10.42
N GLN A 95 16.30 -2.59 9.39
CA GLN A 95 17.75 -2.79 9.56
C GLN A 95 18.40 -1.62 10.30
N GLN A 96 18.01 -0.39 9.96
CA GLN A 96 18.51 0.81 10.64
C GLN A 96 18.11 0.84 12.11
N LEU A 97 16.86 0.52 12.44
CA LEU A 97 16.39 0.43 13.83
C LEU A 97 17.12 -0.66 14.61
N SER A 98 17.28 -1.84 14.02
CA SER A 98 18.02 -2.94 14.64
C SER A 98 19.49 -2.58 14.89
N GLY A 99 20.14 -1.91 13.92
CA GLY A 99 21.51 -1.41 14.07
C GLY A 99 21.63 -0.36 15.19
N ARG A 100 20.67 0.58 15.27
CA ARG A 100 20.61 1.58 16.35
C ARG A 100 20.40 0.94 17.71
N SER A 101 19.48 -0.03 17.82
CA SER A 101 19.23 -0.75 19.07
C SER A 101 20.51 -1.46 19.54
N THR A 102 21.16 -2.20 18.64
CA THR A 102 22.43 -2.89 18.92
C THR A 102 23.52 -1.92 19.38
N ALA A 103 23.68 -0.78 18.70
CA ALA A 103 24.69 0.22 19.05
C ALA A 103 24.42 0.85 20.44
N LEU A 104 23.15 1.13 20.76
CA LEU A 104 22.76 1.64 22.08
C LEU A 104 22.97 0.61 23.18
N ALA A 105 22.69 -0.67 22.92
CA ALA A 105 22.97 -1.75 23.86
C ALA A 105 24.47 -1.89 24.13
N GLN A 106 25.30 -1.81 23.09
CA GLN A 106 26.76 -1.81 23.23
C GLN A 106 27.25 -0.59 24.03
N PHE A 107 26.71 0.60 23.73
CA PHE A 107 27.05 1.82 24.46
C PHE A 107 26.69 1.71 25.94
N ARG A 108 25.49 1.20 26.26
CA ARG A 108 25.06 0.90 27.64
C ARG A 108 26.06 0.00 28.34
N ASP A 109 26.45 -1.12 27.70
CA ASP A 109 27.32 -2.12 28.31
C ASP A 109 28.75 -1.57 28.55
N ILE A 110 29.26 -0.73 27.65
CA ILE A 110 30.55 -0.03 27.83
C ILE A 110 30.44 0.96 28.99
N LEU A 111 29.41 1.82 28.98
CA LEU A 111 29.23 2.84 30.01
C LEU A 111 29.08 2.22 31.41
N ALA A 112 28.32 1.12 31.51
CA ALA A 112 28.16 0.36 32.74
C ALA A 112 29.50 -0.16 33.27
N ARG A 113 30.35 -0.69 32.39
CA ARG A 113 31.69 -1.19 32.75
C ARG A 113 32.59 -0.06 33.24
N GLU A 114 32.62 1.07 32.55
CA GLU A 114 33.45 2.22 32.93
C GLU A 114 33.00 2.82 34.27
N ILE A 115 31.69 2.92 34.51
CA ILE A 115 31.15 3.41 35.80
C ILE A 115 31.51 2.46 36.94
N ALA A 116 31.32 1.14 36.76
CA ALA A 116 31.67 0.15 37.78
C ALA A 116 33.18 0.13 38.08
N GLY A 117 34.02 0.32 37.05
CA GLY A 117 35.48 0.40 37.21
C GLY A 117 35.95 1.68 37.90
N ALA A 118 35.32 2.82 37.63
CA ALA A 118 35.67 4.11 38.23
C ALA A 118 35.07 4.30 39.64
N ILE A 119 33.91 3.70 39.92
CA ILE A 119 33.17 3.86 41.18
C ILE A 119 32.65 2.47 41.63
N PRO A 120 33.47 1.70 42.36
CA PRO A 120 33.11 0.33 42.78
C PRO A 120 31.84 0.26 43.64
N GLU A 121 31.54 1.31 44.40
CA GLU A 121 30.34 1.40 45.26
C GLU A 121 29.02 1.38 44.45
N MET A 122 29.07 1.73 43.16
CA MET A 122 27.89 1.78 42.30
C MET A 122 27.65 0.50 41.49
N GLU A 123 28.53 -0.51 41.59
CA GLU A 123 28.46 -1.73 40.77
C GLU A 123 27.09 -2.44 40.87
N GLY A 124 26.55 -2.57 42.08
CA GLY A 124 25.23 -3.18 42.30
C GLY A 124 24.08 -2.42 41.65
N VAL A 125 24.10 -1.08 41.73
CA VAL A 125 23.08 -0.21 41.13
C VAL A 125 23.16 -0.25 39.59
N VAL A 126 24.37 -0.24 39.04
CA VAL A 126 24.60 -0.34 37.59
C VAL A 126 24.12 -1.70 37.06
N ALA A 127 24.38 -2.79 37.77
CA ALA A 127 23.91 -4.12 37.38
C ALA A 127 22.37 -4.21 37.36
N GLU A 128 21.69 -3.61 38.35
CA GLU A 128 20.23 -3.54 38.40
C GLU A 128 19.66 -2.77 37.20
N VAL A 129 20.20 -1.59 36.89
CA VAL A 129 19.76 -0.75 35.76
C VAL A 129 19.98 -1.47 34.42
N VAL A 130 21.13 -2.12 34.22
CA VAL A 130 21.40 -2.88 32.99
C VAL A 130 20.43 -4.06 32.86
N GLY A 131 20.14 -4.77 33.95
CA GLY A 131 19.15 -5.85 33.98
C GLY A 131 17.76 -5.36 33.56
N ALA A 132 17.26 -4.31 34.20
CA ALA A 132 15.95 -3.73 33.90
C ALA A 132 15.83 -3.23 32.44
N THR A 133 16.95 -2.79 31.84
CA THR A 133 16.96 -2.31 30.45
C THR A 133 17.03 -3.45 29.42
N LYS A 134 17.47 -4.66 29.82
CA LYS A 134 17.54 -5.85 28.95
C LYS A 134 16.21 -6.61 28.88
N ASP A 135 15.39 -6.57 29.93
CA ASP A 135 14.11 -7.30 29.97
C ASP A 135 13.08 -6.78 28.95
N GLY A 136 13.22 -5.53 28.49
CA GLY A 136 12.46 -5.01 27.34
C GLY A 136 12.77 -5.69 26.00
N GLU A 137 13.96 -6.27 25.86
CA GLU A 137 14.45 -6.95 24.64
C GLU A 137 13.93 -8.40 24.53
N SER A 138 13.74 -9.09 25.67
CA SER A 138 13.21 -10.46 25.72
C SER A 138 11.71 -10.57 25.46
N ALA A 139 10.95 -9.50 25.72
CA ALA A 139 9.52 -9.43 25.40
C ALA A 139 9.27 -9.38 23.87
N GLU A 140 10.12 -8.68 23.10
CA GLU A 140 10.03 -8.64 21.64
C GLU A 140 10.52 -9.93 20.96
N ALA A 141 11.52 -10.62 21.54
CA ALA A 141 12.02 -11.89 21.01
C ALA A 141 11.02 -13.05 21.15
N SER A 142 10.10 -12.98 22.12
CA SER A 142 9.07 -14.01 22.36
C SER A 142 7.84 -13.88 21.46
N LEU A 143 7.77 -12.83 20.64
CA LEU A 143 6.69 -12.57 19.68
C LEU A 143 7.09 -12.88 18.22
N ARG A 144 8.30 -13.40 18.00
CA ARG A 144 8.80 -13.85 16.69
C ARG A 144 8.70 -15.36 16.52
#